data_AF-A0A383RTZ4-F1
#
_entry.id   AF-A0A383RTZ4-F1
#
_cell.length_a   1.000
_cell.length_b   1.000
_cell.length_c   1.000
_cell.angle_alpha   90.00
_cell.angle_beta   90.00
_cell.angle_gamma   90.00
#
_symmetry.space_group_name_H-M   'P 1'
#
loop_
_entity.id
_entity.type
_entity.pdbx_description
1 polymer ?
#
loop_
_entity_poly.entity_id
_entity_poly.type
_entity_poly.pdbx_seq_one_letter_code
_entity_poly.pdbx_strand_id
1 'polypeptide(L)'
;MSLADGVVIDAFIDLRSPYSYLAIEPARELARRSGVRIDWWPYITDFRSAYGGEVEQRPPREVAKLKYLYMDCRRLAERQGRTIRATQKLWDAELASQALLFAKTQNTLWDFCLPLLERFWNQDFDLESPQAIEALLAQVGLAPALWQAYRAKHAEAALSASLARAERLGVFGAPTFIYRGELFWGGDRLELLAQRLGRDTPTACKEMP
;
A
#
# COMPACT_ATOMS: atom_id res chain seq x y z
N MET A 1 -16.93 3.27 28.57
CA MET A 1 -16.18 2.25 27.81
C MET A 1 -15.18 3.01 26.94
N SER A 2 -14.01 3.30 27.50
CA SER A 2 -12.97 4.10 26.84
C SER A 2 -12.32 3.20 25.78
N LEU A 3 -12.36 3.62 24.51
CA LEU A 3 -11.52 3.06 23.47
C LEU A 3 -10.09 3.26 23.95
N ALA A 4 -9.40 2.20 24.35
CA ALA A 4 -7.98 2.27 24.60
C ALA A 4 -7.35 2.86 23.34
N ASP A 5 -6.58 3.94 23.48
CA ASP A 5 -5.78 4.55 22.41
C ASP A 5 -4.79 3.49 21.89
N GLY A 6 -5.27 2.62 21.00
CA GLY A 6 -4.50 1.50 20.47
C GLY A 6 -3.29 2.04 19.71
N VAL A 7 -2.18 1.32 19.80
CA VAL A 7 -0.99 1.62 19.00
C VAL A 7 -1.37 1.63 17.51
N VAL A 8 -1.16 2.78 16.86
CA VAL A 8 -1.38 2.98 15.42
C VAL A 8 -0.04 3.06 14.70
N ILE A 9 0.09 2.29 13.62
CA ILE A 9 1.17 2.38 12.65
C ILE A 9 0.60 3.04 11.40
N ASP A 10 1.22 4.12 10.91
CA ASP A 10 0.88 4.62 9.58
C ASP A 10 1.60 3.77 8.52
N ALA A 11 0.87 3.28 7.53
CA ALA A 11 1.42 2.56 6.39
C ALA A 11 1.11 3.28 5.08
N PHE A 12 2.14 3.60 4.32
CA PHE A 12 2.05 4.25 3.02
C PHE A 12 2.34 3.24 1.92
N ILE A 13 1.40 3.08 0.97
CA ILE A 13 1.50 2.14 -0.14
C ILE A 13 1.28 2.83 -1.49
N ASP A 14 2.03 2.41 -2.51
CA ASP A 14 1.77 2.77 -3.90
C ASP A 14 1.19 1.55 -4.61
N LEU A 15 0.01 1.70 -5.22
CA LEU A 15 -0.69 0.59 -5.88
C LEU A 15 0.08 0.02 -7.08
N ARG A 16 1.05 0.78 -7.62
CA ARG A 16 1.95 0.36 -8.71
C ARG A 16 3.27 -0.22 -8.19
N SER A 17 3.52 -0.22 -6.88
CA SER A 17 4.73 -0.81 -6.29
C SER A 17 4.51 -2.29 -6.01
N PRO A 18 5.28 -3.21 -6.65
CA PRO A 18 5.16 -4.64 -6.39
C PRO A 18 5.57 -4.97 -4.96
N TYR A 19 6.55 -4.24 -4.40
CA TYR A 19 6.93 -4.36 -3.00
C TYR A 19 5.82 -3.91 -2.05
N SER A 20 5.00 -2.91 -2.42
CA SER A 20 3.84 -2.53 -1.59
C SER A 20 2.80 -3.65 -1.56
N TYR A 21 2.47 -4.23 -2.72
CA TYR A 21 1.54 -5.36 -2.79
C TYR A 21 2.00 -6.55 -1.94
N LEU A 22 3.28 -6.91 -2.05
CA LEU A 22 3.86 -8.03 -1.32
C LEU A 22 4.00 -7.77 0.20
N ALA A 23 4.03 -6.52 0.63
CA ALA A 23 4.14 -6.17 2.05
C ALA A 23 2.79 -6.09 2.76
N ILE A 24 1.67 -5.95 2.03
CA ILE A 24 0.34 -5.80 2.63
C ILE A 24 0.00 -6.95 3.57
N GLU A 25 0.05 -8.19 3.10
CA GLU A 25 -0.40 -9.33 3.91
C GLU A 25 0.55 -9.62 5.09
N PRO A 26 1.88 -9.64 4.91
CA PRO A 26 2.80 -9.74 6.04
C PRO A 26 2.60 -8.64 7.10
N ALA A 27 2.32 -7.40 6.69
CA ALA A 27 2.07 -6.31 7.63
C ALA A 27 0.72 -6.46 8.35
N ARG A 28 -0.34 -6.90 7.66
CA ARG A 28 -1.64 -7.20 8.28
C ARG A 28 -1.54 -8.33 9.30
N GLU A 29 -0.77 -9.37 8.98
CA GLU A 29 -0.52 -10.48 9.90
C GLU A 29 0.30 -10.03 11.12
N LEU A 30 1.31 -9.17 10.93
CA LEU A 30 2.02 -8.53 12.03
C LEU A 30 1.06 -7.74 12.93
N ALA A 31 0.18 -6.93 12.34
CA ALA A 31 -0.81 -6.15 13.08
C ALA A 31 -1.71 -7.04 13.94
N ARG A 32 -2.24 -8.13 13.36
CA ARG A 32 -3.08 -9.11 14.05
C ARG A 32 -2.35 -9.77 15.22
N ARG A 33 -1.10 -10.20 15.02
CA ARG A 33 -0.28 -10.87 16.05
C ARG A 33 0.16 -9.94 17.17
N SER A 34 0.40 -8.67 16.87
CA SER A 34 0.85 -7.66 17.83
C SER A 34 -0.29 -6.87 18.48
N GLY A 35 -1.54 -7.08 18.07
CA GLY A 35 -2.69 -6.35 18.61
C GLY A 35 -2.68 -4.85 18.29
N VAL A 36 -2.01 -4.45 17.20
CA VAL A 36 -1.89 -3.05 16.78
C VAL A 36 -2.78 -2.76 15.58
N ARG A 37 -3.14 -1.50 15.38
CA ARG A 37 -3.86 -1.04 14.18
C ARG A 37 -2.86 -0.49 13.18
N ILE A 38 -3.03 -0.83 11.91
CA ILE A 38 -2.35 -0.12 10.82
C ILE A 38 -3.35 0.81 10.14
N ASP A 39 -2.97 2.07 10.00
CA ASP A 39 -3.70 3.07 9.23
C ASP A 39 -3.08 3.22 7.83
N TRP A 40 -3.82 2.81 6.81
CA TRP A 40 -3.30 2.71 5.44
C TRP A 40 -3.57 3.96 4.63
N TRP A 41 -2.56 4.42 3.92
CA TRP A 41 -2.55 5.66 3.15
C TRP A 41 -1.97 5.40 1.76
N PRO A 42 -2.60 5.86 0.67
CA PRO A 42 -1.95 5.84 -0.63
C PRO A 42 -0.78 6.83 -0.65
N TYR A 43 0.27 6.44 -1.38
CA TYR A 43 1.41 7.28 -1.74
C TYR A 43 1.67 7.11 -3.24
N ILE A 44 2.09 8.20 -3.89
CA ILE A 44 2.42 8.19 -5.32
C ILE A 44 3.93 8.39 -5.42
N THR A 45 4.64 7.29 -5.68
CA THR A 45 6.08 7.31 -5.91
C THR A 45 6.36 7.96 -7.26
N ASP A 46 7.35 8.85 -7.32
CA ASP A 46 7.89 9.35 -8.59
C ASP A 46 8.80 8.29 -9.23
N PHE A 47 8.18 7.27 -9.82
CA PHE A 47 8.90 6.21 -10.52
C PHE A 47 9.63 6.69 -11.77
N ARG A 48 9.23 7.83 -12.36
CA ARG A 48 9.94 8.42 -13.48
C ARG A 48 11.32 8.86 -13.03
N SER A 49 11.40 9.67 -11.98
CA SER A 49 12.69 10.12 -11.43
C SER A 49 13.49 8.97 -10.80
N ALA A 50 12.82 8.03 -10.12
CA ALA A 50 13.49 6.92 -9.43
C ALA A 50 14.23 5.92 -10.36
N TYR A 51 13.85 5.87 -11.65
CA TYR A 51 14.40 4.92 -12.63
C TYR A 51 14.93 5.57 -13.91
N GLY A 52 15.32 6.85 -13.84
CA GLY A 52 16.08 7.50 -14.91
C GLY A 52 15.25 8.00 -16.09
N GLY A 53 14.03 8.48 -15.85
CA GLY A 53 13.20 9.17 -16.84
C GLY A 53 12.22 8.25 -17.58
N GLU A 54 11.87 8.66 -18.81
CA GLU A 54 10.98 7.92 -19.71
C GLU A 54 11.52 6.52 -20.01
N VAL A 55 10.60 5.56 -20.19
CA VAL A 55 10.93 4.13 -20.35
C VAL A 55 11.90 3.91 -21.51
N GLU A 56 11.70 4.62 -22.61
CA GLU A 56 12.48 4.55 -23.85
C GLU A 56 13.89 5.14 -23.72
N GLN A 57 14.10 6.02 -22.74
CA GLN A 57 15.35 6.77 -22.55
C GLN A 57 16.18 6.26 -21.36
N ARG A 58 15.75 5.17 -20.71
CA ARG A 58 16.39 4.67 -19.49
C ARG A 58 17.83 4.19 -19.74
N PRO A 59 18.80 4.62 -18.89
CA PRO A 59 20.15 4.10 -18.96
C PRO A 59 20.20 2.56 -18.78
N PRO A 60 21.14 1.84 -19.42
CA PRO A 60 21.26 0.39 -19.30
C PRO A 60 21.33 -0.14 -17.86
N ARG A 61 21.96 0.64 -16.96
CA ARG A 61 22.03 0.34 -15.52
C ARG A 61 20.64 0.28 -14.87
N GLU A 62 19.76 1.25 -15.18
CA GLU A 62 18.40 1.30 -14.63
C GLU A 62 17.54 0.17 -15.20
N VAL A 63 17.73 -0.19 -16.48
CA VAL A 63 17.10 -1.37 -17.07
C VAL A 63 17.52 -2.65 -16.33
N ALA A 64 18.80 -2.82 -16.03
CA ALA A 64 19.29 -3.97 -15.26
C ALA A 64 18.71 -4.01 -13.84
N LYS A 65 18.65 -2.86 -13.16
CA LYS A 65 18.04 -2.71 -11.83
C LYS A 65 16.56 -3.09 -11.83
N LEU A 66 15.80 -2.64 -12.83
CA LEU A 66 14.37 -2.99 -12.98
C LEU A 66 14.16 -4.48 -13.26
N LYS A 67 15.00 -5.09 -14.12
CA LYS A 67 14.97 -6.54 -14.36
C LYS A 67 15.20 -7.32 -13.07
N TYR A 68 16.20 -6.91 -12.27
CA TYR A 68 16.46 -7.51 -10.97
C TYR A 68 15.27 -7.33 -10.02
N LEU A 69 14.71 -6.12 -9.93
CA LEU A 69 13.56 -5.82 -9.08
C LEU A 69 12.38 -6.75 -9.39
N TYR A 70 11.98 -6.88 -10.66
CA TYR A 70 10.88 -7.78 -11.03
C TYR A 70 11.21 -9.26 -10.85
N MET A 71 12.48 -9.66 -10.98
CA MET A 71 12.91 -11.02 -10.67
C MET A 71 12.77 -11.30 -9.17
N ASP A 72 13.23 -10.37 -8.33
CA ASP A 72 13.17 -10.47 -6.87
C ASP A 72 11.72 -10.46 -6.35
N CYS A 73 10.89 -9.52 -6.82
CA CYS A 73 9.47 -9.49 -6.49
C CYS A 73 8.75 -10.80 -6.88
N ARG A 74 9.13 -11.44 -7.99
CA ARG A 74 8.56 -12.74 -8.38
C ARG A 74 8.92 -13.86 -7.41
N ARG A 75 10.16 -13.90 -6.89
CA ARG A 75 10.57 -14.85 -5.84
C ARG A 75 9.77 -14.65 -4.56
N LEU A 76 9.54 -13.38 -4.18
CA LEU A 76 8.73 -13.05 -3.01
C LEU A 76 7.25 -13.39 -3.21
N ALA A 77 6.72 -13.16 -4.42
CA ALA A 77 5.34 -13.48 -4.78
C ALA A 77 5.08 -14.99 -4.74
N GLU A 78 6.02 -15.81 -5.24
CA GLU A 78 5.94 -17.27 -5.20
C GLU A 78 5.77 -17.80 -3.77
N ARG A 79 6.51 -17.23 -2.81
CA ARG A 79 6.37 -17.57 -1.38
C ARG A 79 5.00 -17.24 -0.78
N GLN A 80 4.24 -16.36 -1.44
CA GLN A 80 2.89 -15.95 -1.02
C GLN A 80 1.79 -16.54 -1.92
N GLY A 81 2.12 -17.41 -2.88
CA GLY A 81 1.15 -17.92 -3.85
C GLY A 81 0.58 -16.86 -4.79
N ARG A 82 1.33 -15.78 -5.04
CA ARG A 82 0.93 -14.61 -5.84
C ARG A 82 1.70 -14.53 -7.15
N THR A 83 1.13 -13.81 -8.11
CA THR A 83 1.75 -13.51 -9.40
C THR A 83 2.12 -12.03 -9.49
N ILE A 84 3.32 -11.75 -10.01
CA ILE A 84 3.73 -10.40 -10.40
C ILE A 84 4.26 -10.42 -11.83
N ARG A 85 3.50 -9.81 -12.74
CA ARG A 85 3.93 -9.52 -14.10
C ARG A 85 4.48 -8.10 -14.16
N ALA A 86 5.49 -7.87 -15.01
CA ALA A 86 6.03 -6.53 -15.22
C ALA A 86 4.95 -5.60 -15.79
N THR A 87 4.95 -4.33 -15.39
CA THR A 87 4.00 -3.37 -15.95
C THR A 87 4.38 -3.06 -17.41
N GLN A 88 3.37 -2.85 -18.25
CA GLN A 88 3.56 -2.57 -19.69
C GLN A 88 3.91 -1.11 -19.98
N LYS A 89 3.56 -0.21 -19.05
CA LYS A 89 3.81 1.23 -19.11
C LYS A 89 4.06 1.79 -17.71
N LEU A 90 4.39 3.07 -17.64
CA LEU A 90 4.28 3.84 -16.40
C LEU A 90 2.80 4.19 -16.20
N TRP A 91 2.18 3.62 -15.17
CA TRP A 91 0.78 3.84 -14.85
C TRP A 91 0.58 5.08 -13.97
N ASP A 92 -0.54 5.77 -14.14
CA ASP A 92 -1.05 6.70 -13.13
C ASP A 92 -1.85 5.93 -12.06
N ALA A 93 -1.59 6.24 -10.79
CA ALA A 93 -2.26 5.63 -9.63
C ALA A 93 -3.27 6.57 -8.96
N GLU A 94 -3.44 7.80 -9.44
CA GLU A 94 -4.23 8.82 -8.76
C GLU A 94 -5.67 8.36 -8.53
N LEU A 95 -6.36 7.94 -9.59
CA LEU A 95 -7.75 7.52 -9.54
C LEU A 95 -7.96 6.29 -8.64
N ALA A 96 -7.10 5.29 -8.74
CA ALA A 96 -7.16 4.09 -7.90
C ALA A 96 -6.84 4.42 -6.43
N SER A 97 -5.95 5.38 -6.17
CA SER A 97 -5.60 5.85 -4.82
C SER A 97 -6.75 6.63 -4.19
N GLN A 98 -7.48 7.43 -4.97
CA GLN A 98 -8.72 8.08 -4.53
C GLN A 98 -9.80 7.04 -4.18
N ALA A 99 -9.95 6.00 -5.00
CA ALA A 99 -10.88 4.90 -4.74
C ALA A 99 -10.50 4.08 -3.50
N LEU A 100 -9.21 3.88 -3.25
CA LEU A 100 -8.70 3.25 -2.03
C LEU A 100 -9.12 4.06 -0.78
N LEU A 101 -8.97 5.38 -0.81
CA LEU A 101 -9.41 6.27 0.27
C LEU A 101 -10.93 6.24 0.46
N PHE A 102 -11.69 6.22 -0.63
CA PHE A 102 -13.14 6.04 -0.56
C PHE A 102 -13.51 4.70 0.11
N ALA A 103 -12.98 3.57 -0.35
CA ALA A 103 -13.21 2.26 0.24
C ALA A 103 -12.82 2.22 1.73
N LYS A 104 -11.73 2.92 2.11
CA LYS A 104 -11.35 3.12 3.52
C LYS A 104 -12.46 3.80 4.33
N THR A 105 -13.07 4.87 3.82
CA THR A 105 -14.20 5.55 4.50
C THR A 105 -15.43 4.67 4.66
N GLN A 106 -15.58 3.66 3.80
CA GLN A 106 -16.70 2.72 3.81
C GLN A 106 -16.39 1.42 4.56
N ASN A 107 -15.23 1.32 5.21
CA ASN A 107 -14.75 0.11 5.89
C ASN A 107 -14.58 -1.13 5.00
N THR A 108 -14.43 -0.94 3.69
CA THR A 108 -14.28 -2.02 2.68
C THR A 108 -12.92 -1.96 1.98
N LEU A 109 -11.93 -1.33 2.64
CA LEU A 109 -10.59 -1.10 2.11
C LEU A 109 -9.98 -2.37 1.48
N TRP A 110 -10.02 -3.50 2.20
CA TRP A 110 -9.36 -4.73 1.76
C TRP A 110 -10.15 -5.52 0.74
N ASP A 111 -11.48 -5.46 0.84
CA ASP A 111 -12.38 -6.08 -0.14
C ASP A 111 -12.17 -5.44 -1.51
N PHE A 112 -11.87 -4.13 -1.55
CA PHE A 112 -11.50 -3.42 -2.78
C PHE A 112 -10.02 -3.60 -3.17
N CYS A 113 -9.10 -3.37 -2.24
CA CYS A 113 -7.66 -3.24 -2.55
C CYS A 113 -7.02 -4.56 -2.99
N LEU A 114 -7.35 -5.68 -2.34
CA LEU A 114 -6.71 -6.96 -2.64
C LEU A 114 -7.06 -7.48 -4.04
N PRO A 115 -8.35 -7.54 -4.47
CA PRO A 115 -8.68 -7.94 -5.83
C PRO A 115 -8.17 -6.97 -6.89
N LEU A 116 -8.15 -5.66 -6.60
CA LEU A 116 -7.57 -4.66 -7.50
C LEU A 116 -6.09 -4.98 -7.78
N LEU A 117 -5.30 -5.16 -6.73
CA LEU A 117 -3.87 -5.42 -6.85
C LEU A 117 -3.59 -6.78 -7.49
N GLU A 118 -4.35 -7.82 -7.13
CA GLU A 118 -4.22 -9.13 -7.73
C GLU A 118 -4.46 -9.07 -9.25
N ARG A 119 -5.54 -8.43 -9.70
CA ARG A 119 -5.83 -8.29 -11.13
C ARG A 119 -4.82 -7.38 -11.83
N PHE A 120 -4.42 -6.27 -11.22
CA PHE A 120 -3.41 -5.37 -11.76
C PHE A 120 -2.07 -6.07 -11.99
N TRP A 121 -1.57 -6.81 -11.00
CA TRP A 121 -0.31 -7.55 -11.11
C TRP A 121 -0.38 -8.79 -12.02
N ASN A 122 -1.59 -9.22 -12.36
CA ASN A 122 -1.85 -10.20 -13.42
C ASN A 122 -2.08 -9.56 -14.81
N GLN A 123 -1.97 -8.24 -14.95
CA GLN A 123 -2.26 -7.47 -16.17
C GLN A 123 -3.74 -7.57 -16.62
N ASP A 124 -4.66 -7.77 -15.68
CA ASP A 124 -6.12 -7.86 -15.88
C ASP A 124 -6.88 -6.69 -15.22
N PHE A 125 -6.19 -5.57 -14.97
CA PHE A 125 -6.82 -4.38 -14.42
C PHE A 125 -6.17 -3.10 -14.93
N ASP A 126 -7.00 -2.16 -15.35
CA ASP A 126 -6.60 -0.81 -15.73
C ASP A 126 -6.81 0.14 -14.54
N LEU A 127 -5.72 0.63 -13.95
CA LEU A 127 -5.76 1.56 -12.80
C LEU A 127 -6.26 2.96 -13.17
N GLU A 128 -6.28 3.31 -14.45
CA GLU A 128 -6.65 4.62 -14.96
C GLU A 128 -8.10 4.66 -15.44
N SER A 129 -8.76 3.50 -15.58
CA SER A 129 -10.14 3.39 -16.05
C SER A 129 -11.17 3.68 -14.94
N PRO A 130 -11.97 4.75 -15.05
CA PRO A 130 -13.08 5.00 -14.12
C PRO A 130 -14.10 3.86 -14.11
N GLN A 131 -14.35 3.25 -15.26
CA GLN A 131 -15.31 2.16 -15.40
C GLN A 131 -14.83 0.90 -14.68
N ALA A 132 -13.55 0.53 -14.81
CA ALA A 132 -12.99 -0.63 -14.12
C ALA A 132 -13.02 -0.46 -12.59
N ILE A 133 -12.67 0.74 -12.11
CA ILE A 133 -12.70 1.08 -10.69
C ILE A 133 -14.13 1.07 -10.15
N GLU A 134 -15.07 1.72 -10.82
CA GLU A 134 -16.48 1.75 -10.40
C GLU A 134 -17.09 0.35 -10.38
N ALA A 135 -16.79 -0.48 -11.38
CA ALA A 135 -17.24 -1.87 -11.43
C ALA A 135 -16.69 -2.69 -10.24
N LEU A 136 -15.42 -2.53 -9.88
CA LEU A 136 -14.84 -3.22 -8.73
C LEU A 136 -15.41 -2.72 -7.39
N LEU A 137 -15.62 -1.41 -7.26
CA LEU A 137 -16.30 -0.83 -6.09
C LEU A 137 -17.73 -1.41 -5.94
N ALA A 138 -18.46 -1.56 -7.04
CA ALA A 138 -19.79 -2.16 -7.04
C ALA A 138 -19.76 -3.65 -6.64
N GLN A 139 -18.76 -4.41 -7.08
CA GLN A 139 -18.58 -5.82 -6.69
C GLN A 139 -18.39 -6.01 -5.19
N VAL A 140 -17.81 -5.02 -4.50
CA VAL A 140 -17.63 -5.03 -3.04
C VAL A 140 -18.77 -4.34 -2.28
N GLY A 141 -19.92 -4.14 -2.95
CA GLY A 141 -21.14 -3.61 -2.34
C GLY A 141 -21.23 -2.09 -2.24
N LEU A 142 -20.32 -1.34 -2.87
CA LEU A 142 -20.34 0.12 -2.87
C LEU A 142 -21.11 0.66 -4.07
N ALA A 143 -22.19 1.39 -3.80
CA ALA A 143 -23.02 1.95 -4.86
C ALA A 143 -22.24 2.97 -5.73
N PRO A 144 -22.35 2.90 -7.07
CA PRO A 144 -21.69 3.85 -7.99
C PRO A 144 -21.94 5.32 -7.63
N ALA A 145 -23.17 5.66 -7.25
CA ALA A 145 -23.53 7.04 -6.87
C ALA A 145 -22.74 7.56 -5.65
N LEU A 146 -22.39 6.69 -4.69
CA LEU A 146 -21.58 7.08 -3.53
C LEU A 146 -20.15 7.40 -3.95
N TRP A 147 -19.57 6.56 -4.81
CA TRP A 147 -18.25 6.80 -5.39
C TRP A 147 -18.22 8.10 -6.20
N GLN A 148 -19.19 8.31 -7.08
CA GLN A 148 -19.28 9.52 -7.90
C GLN A 148 -19.42 10.78 -7.05
N ALA A 149 -20.24 10.75 -5.99
CA ALA A 149 -20.37 11.85 -5.05
C ALA A 149 -19.07 12.12 -4.28
N TYR A 150 -18.38 11.07 -3.83
CA TYR A 150 -17.09 11.19 -3.16
C TYR A 150 -16.02 11.76 -4.09
N ARG A 151 -15.94 11.25 -5.33
CA ARG A 151 -15.00 11.70 -6.35
C ARG A 151 -15.16 13.18 -6.67
N ALA A 152 -16.41 13.64 -6.79
CA ALA A 152 -16.71 15.03 -7.12
C ALA A 152 -16.40 16.03 -5.99
N LYS A 153 -16.35 15.60 -4.72
CA LYS A 153 -16.28 16.51 -3.57
C LYS A 153 -15.08 16.32 -2.64
N HIS A 154 -14.53 15.11 -2.57
CA HIS A 154 -13.62 14.71 -1.49
C HIS A 154 -12.33 14.06 -1.98
N ALA A 155 -12.35 13.37 -3.13
CA ALA A 155 -11.25 12.53 -3.58
C ALA A 155 -9.90 13.26 -3.72
N GLU A 156 -9.87 14.39 -4.42
CA GLU A 156 -8.64 15.17 -4.64
C GLU A 156 -8.06 15.70 -3.33
N ALA A 157 -8.91 16.27 -2.47
CA ALA A 157 -8.51 16.79 -1.18
C ALA A 157 -8.01 15.69 -0.23
N ALA A 158 -8.66 14.52 -0.24
CA ALA A 158 -8.26 13.37 0.57
C ALA A 158 -6.90 12.80 0.13
N LEU A 159 -6.67 12.71 -1.19
CA LEU A 159 -5.38 12.27 -1.72
C LEU A 159 -4.28 13.28 -1.39
N SER A 160 -4.55 14.57 -1.58
CA SER A 160 -3.61 15.65 -1.22
C SER A 160 -3.25 15.62 0.27
N ALA A 161 -4.22 15.37 1.15
CA ALA A 161 -3.98 15.20 2.57
C ALA A 161 -3.14 13.96 2.90
N SER A 162 -3.33 12.85 2.16
CA SER A 162 -2.50 11.64 2.28
C SER A 162 -1.04 11.93 1.93
N LEU A 163 -0.80 12.63 0.81
CA LEU A 163 0.54 12.99 0.34
C LEU A 163 1.23 13.99 1.29
N ALA A 164 0.50 15.02 1.75
CA ALA A 164 1.02 15.97 2.74
C ALA A 164 1.34 15.29 4.09
N ARG A 165 0.57 14.27 4.49
CA ARG A 165 0.89 13.45 5.66
C ARG A 165 2.19 12.67 5.45
N ALA A 166 2.36 12.05 4.28
CA ALA A 166 3.55 11.30 3.91
C ALA A 166 4.80 12.19 3.96
N GLU A 167 4.72 13.39 3.37
CA GLU A 167 5.79 14.39 3.38
C GLU A 167 6.18 14.80 4.80
N ARG A 168 5.20 15.18 5.64
CA ARG A 168 5.45 15.57 7.04
C ARG A 168 6.14 14.47 7.85
N LEU A 169 5.89 13.21 7.51
CA LEU A 169 6.47 12.05 8.19
C LEU A 169 7.75 11.54 7.51
N GLY A 170 8.27 12.24 6.50
CA GLY A 170 9.53 11.92 5.83
C GLY A 170 9.46 10.71 4.87
N VAL A 171 8.27 10.36 4.37
CA VAL A 171 8.09 9.24 3.43
C VAL A 171 8.65 9.61 2.06
N PHE A 172 9.60 8.81 1.57
CA PHE A 172 10.24 8.99 0.26
C PHE A 172 10.02 7.80 -0.69
N GLY A 173 9.25 6.80 -0.27
CA GLY A 173 8.98 5.60 -1.06
C GLY A 173 7.94 4.70 -0.43
N ALA A 174 7.52 3.68 -1.18
CA ALA A 174 6.49 2.73 -0.73
C ALA A 174 6.91 1.26 -0.96
N PRO A 175 6.63 0.35 -0.03
CA PRO A 175 5.86 0.57 1.20
C PRO A 175 6.70 1.21 2.30
N THR A 176 6.08 2.05 3.13
CA THR A 176 6.71 2.62 4.33
C THR A 176 5.78 2.45 5.52
N PHE A 177 6.32 2.05 6.67
CA PHE A 177 5.60 1.92 7.94
C PHE A 177 6.19 2.89 8.96
N ILE A 178 5.34 3.56 9.74
CA ILE A 178 5.78 4.55 10.72
C ILE A 178 5.17 4.21 12.07
N TYR A 179 6.04 4.02 13.06
CA TYR A 179 5.66 3.71 14.42
C TYR A 179 6.38 4.66 15.38
N ARG A 180 5.60 5.48 16.12
CA ARG A 180 6.14 6.46 17.11
C ARG A 180 7.24 7.37 16.53
N GLY A 181 7.08 7.80 15.28
CA GLY A 181 8.04 8.67 14.58
C GLY A 181 9.24 7.94 13.96
N GLU A 182 9.37 6.63 14.15
CA GLU A 182 10.40 5.81 13.51
C GLU A 182 9.88 5.25 12.18
N LEU A 183 10.68 5.40 11.13
CA LEU A 183 10.34 5.04 9.75
C LEU A 183 11.00 3.70 9.35
N PHE A 184 10.20 2.78 8.82
CA PHE A 184 10.61 1.48 8.29
C PHE A 184 10.22 1.38 6.82
N TRP A 185 11.19 1.54 5.91
CA TRP A 185 10.96 1.50 4.46
C TRP A 185 11.25 0.11 3.88
N GLY A 186 10.24 -0.48 3.23
CA GLY A 186 10.29 -1.82 2.64
C GLY A 186 9.64 -2.90 3.49
N GLY A 187 9.08 -3.93 2.84
CA GLY A 187 8.48 -5.09 3.53
C GLY A 187 9.51 -5.97 4.25
N ASP A 188 10.77 -5.89 3.85
CA ASP A 188 11.93 -6.52 4.49
C ASP A 188 12.28 -5.89 5.85
N ARG A 189 11.66 -4.75 6.21
CA ARG A 189 11.79 -4.12 7.53
C ARG A 189 10.70 -4.49 8.52
N LEU A 190 9.72 -5.30 8.11
CA LEU A 190 8.63 -5.72 9.01
C LEU A 190 9.14 -6.50 10.23
N GLU A 191 10.23 -7.23 10.11
CA GLU A 191 10.85 -7.91 11.26
C GLU A 191 11.45 -6.91 12.27
N LEU A 192 12.10 -5.84 11.79
CA LEU A 192 12.60 -4.78 12.67
C LEU A 192 11.46 -4.02 13.33
N LEU A 193 10.38 -3.75 12.59
CA LEU A 193 9.15 -3.18 13.14
C LEU A 193 8.55 -4.10 14.21
N ALA A 194 8.50 -5.41 13.98
CA ALA A 194 8.00 -6.39 14.96
C ALA A 194 8.83 -6.39 16.25
N GLN A 195 10.16 -6.33 16.14
CA GLN A 195 11.06 -6.22 17.29
C GLN A 195 10.82 -4.91 18.05
N ARG A 196 10.61 -3.81 17.32
CA ARG A 196 10.33 -2.50 17.91
C ARG A 196 9.01 -2.48 18.68
N LEU A 197 7.98 -3.13 18.14
CA LEU A 197 6.69 -3.33 18.81
C LEU A 197 6.83 -4.20 20.06
N GLY A 198 7.59 -5.29 19.99
CA GLY A 198 7.80 -6.20 21.12
C GLY A 198 8.53 -5.56 22.30
N ARG A 199 9.42 -4.59 22.06
CA ARG A 199 10.09 -3.82 23.14
C ARG A 199 9.15 -2.84 23.86
N ASP A 200 8.14 -2.35 23.17
CA ASP A 200 7.20 -1.33 23.68
C ASP A 200 5.91 -1.93 24.25
N THR A 201 5.66 -3.20 24.00
CA THR A 201 4.55 -3.94 24.61
C THR A 201 5.04 -4.47 25.95
N PRO A 202 4.44 -4.10 27.10
CA PRO A 202 4.83 -4.66 28.38
C PRO A 202 4.71 -6.19 28.28
N THR A 203 5.81 -6.91 28.51
CA THR A 203 5.78 -8.35 28.66
C THR A 203 4.78 -8.64 29.77
N ALA A 204 3.59 -9.15 29.44
CA ALA A 204 2.67 -9.66 30.45
C ALA A 204 3.49 -10.65 31.29
N CYS A 205 3.55 -10.40 32.60
CA CYS A 205 4.32 -11.18 33.56
C CYS A 205 4.20 -12.67 33.22
N LYS A 206 5.31 -13.28 32.80
CA LYS A 206 5.47 -14.73 32.96
C LYS A 206 5.56 -14.96 34.46
N GLU A 207 4.42 -15.12 35.12
CA GLU A 207 4.38 -15.87 36.36
C GLU A 207 4.71 -17.32 35.99
N MET A 208 5.89 -17.76 36.42
CA MET A 208 6.27 -19.16 36.42
C MET A 208 5.89 -19.75 37.79
N PRO A 209 5.26 -20.93 37.85
CA PRO A 209 5.26 -21.73 39.07
C PRO A 209 6.66 -22.27 39.40
#